data_AF-A0A7S1Y221-F1
#
_entry.id   AF-A0A7S1Y221-F1
#
_cell.length_a   1.000
_cell.length_b   1.000
_cell.length_c   1.000
_cell.angle_alpha   90.00
_cell.angle_beta   90.00
_cell.angle_gamma   90.00
#
_symmetry.space_group_name_H-M   'P 1'
#
loop_
_entity.id
_entity.type
_entity.pdbx_description
1 polymer ?
#
loop_
_entity_poly.entity_id
_entity_poly.type
_entity_poly.pdbx_seq_one_letter_code
_entity_poly.pdbx_strand_id
1 'polypeptide(L)'
;NTGGWSGMDVDVCRAVAASLLAGDRDAVQFIEVSEEGFGAALADEGQLDVGAGMMVTLQNDRNEDKGFSFSSPYFYSSTGDVFALSTREDDRQWSEFVFWTLNFLFYAEEVGTRRTQASSMPVINLFGPDLVRMARQAVLAVGNYGEVYERNMASIEPRAG
;
A
#
# COMPACT_ATOMS: atom_id res chain seq x y z
N ASN A 1 12.49 15.76 0.30
CA ASN A 1 11.60 16.59 1.15
C ASN A 1 10.21 16.00 1.07
N THR A 2 9.78 15.25 2.09
CA THR A 2 8.53 14.45 2.10
C THR A 2 7.24 15.26 2.25
N GLY A 3 7.26 16.57 1.95
CA GLY A 3 6.06 17.43 1.89
C GLY A 3 5.22 17.54 3.16
N GLY A 4 5.63 16.96 4.29
CA GLY A 4 4.80 16.88 5.50
C GLY A 4 3.74 15.76 5.44
N TRP A 5 3.76 14.89 4.42
CA TRP A 5 2.82 13.78 4.30
C TRP A 5 3.09 12.71 5.38
N SER A 6 2.04 12.39 6.13
CA SER A 6 2.01 11.36 7.18
C SER A 6 0.66 10.66 7.20
N GLY A 7 0.62 9.45 7.74
CA GLY A 7 -0.60 8.65 7.85
C GLY A 7 -0.40 7.23 7.34
N MET A 8 -1.42 6.42 7.52
CA MET A 8 -1.40 5.02 7.12
C MET A 8 -1.25 4.87 5.60
N ASP A 9 -2.01 5.65 4.83
CA ASP A 9 -1.94 5.73 3.36
C ASP A 9 -0.53 6.04 2.86
N VAL A 10 0.11 7.03 3.49
CA VAL A 10 1.47 7.46 3.16
C VAL A 10 2.46 6.32 3.40
N ASP A 11 2.30 5.58 4.50
CA ASP A 11 3.21 4.50 4.83
C ASP A 11 3.05 3.28 3.94
N VAL A 12 1.82 2.91 3.55
CA VAL A 12 1.64 1.82 2.59
C VAL A 12 2.18 2.19 1.21
N CYS A 13 2.03 3.44 0.75
CA CYS A 13 2.67 3.92 -0.49
C CYS A 13 4.20 3.92 -0.39
N ARG A 14 4.76 4.32 0.75
CA ARG A 14 6.20 4.24 1.02
C ARG A 14 6.71 2.80 1.05
N ALA A 15 5.89 1.84 1.46
CA ALA A 15 6.23 0.41 1.40
C ALA A 15 6.34 -0.08 -0.05
N VAL A 16 5.40 0.34 -0.91
CA VAL A 16 5.43 0.07 -2.37
C VAL A 16 6.69 0.68 -3.00
N ALA A 17 6.97 1.96 -2.73
CA ALA A 17 8.16 2.62 -3.24
C ALA A 17 9.46 1.92 -2.80
N ALA A 18 9.59 1.62 -1.51
CA ALA A 18 10.78 0.93 -1.00
C ALA A 18 10.95 -0.47 -1.60
N SER A 19 9.84 -1.19 -1.81
CA SER A 19 9.86 -2.52 -2.42
C SER A 19 10.38 -2.49 -3.85
N LEU A 20 9.98 -1.47 -4.62
CA LEU A 20 10.33 -1.33 -6.03
C LEU A 20 11.71 -0.70 -6.21
N LEU A 21 12.04 0.30 -5.41
CA LEU A 21 13.19 1.18 -5.58
C LEU A 21 14.31 0.85 -4.58
N ALA A 22 14.55 -0.45 -4.38
CA ALA A 22 15.67 -0.99 -3.62
C ALA A 22 15.82 -0.43 -2.18
N GLY A 23 14.71 -0.07 -1.54
CA GLY A 23 14.65 0.46 -0.18
C GLY A 23 14.47 1.98 -0.09
N ASP A 24 14.42 2.69 -1.21
CA ASP A 24 14.14 4.13 -1.23
C ASP A 24 12.64 4.38 -1.02
N ARG A 25 12.27 4.63 0.24
CA ARG A 25 10.89 4.95 0.62
C ARG A 25 10.49 6.39 0.28
N ASP A 26 11.44 7.28 0.03
CA ASP A 26 11.20 8.72 -0.15
C ASP A 26 11.13 9.13 -1.64
N ALA A 27 11.41 8.20 -2.55
CA ALA A 27 11.23 8.37 -3.99
C ALA A 27 9.75 8.44 -4.43
N VAL A 28 8.81 8.15 -3.54
CA VAL A 28 7.37 8.34 -3.78
C VAL A 28 7.02 9.83 -3.93
N GLN A 29 6.14 10.14 -4.87
CA GLN A 29 5.54 11.46 -5.03
C GLN A 29 4.07 11.39 -4.63
N PHE A 30 3.64 12.32 -3.78
CA PHE A 30 2.26 12.41 -3.34
C PHE A 30 1.59 13.59 -4.05
N ILE A 31 0.43 13.32 -4.63
CA ILE A 31 -0.46 14.32 -5.20
C ILE A 31 -1.81 14.21 -4.49
N GLU A 32 -2.44 15.35 -4.26
CA GLU A 32 -3.81 15.39 -3.76
C GLU A 32 -4.75 15.29 -4.97
N VAL A 33 -5.73 14.39 -4.88
CA VAL A 33 -6.73 14.19 -5.92
C VAL A 33 -8.11 14.29 -5.27
N SER A 34 -9.04 14.99 -5.92
CA SER A 34 -10.41 15.06 -5.42
C SER A 34 -11.11 13.71 -5.56
N GLU A 35 -12.08 13.42 -4.70
CA GLU A 35 -12.88 12.19 -4.79
C GLU A 35 -13.52 12.01 -6.17
N GLU A 36 -14.03 13.10 -6.75
CA GLU A 36 -14.62 13.09 -8.10
C GLU A 36 -13.58 12.85 -9.22
N GLY A 37 -12.35 13.32 -9.03
CA GLY A 37 -11.28 13.25 -10.03
C GLY A 37 -10.41 12.00 -9.92
N PHE A 38 -10.55 11.23 -8.83
CA PHE A 38 -9.69 10.12 -8.51
C PHE A 38 -9.64 9.07 -9.61
N GLY A 39 -10.82 8.66 -10.10
CA GLY A 39 -10.86 7.58 -11.06
C GLY A 39 -10.28 7.96 -12.41
N ALA A 40 -10.55 9.18 -12.86
CA ALA A 40 -9.92 9.74 -14.05
C ALA A 40 -8.39 9.85 -13.89
N ALA A 41 -7.89 10.25 -12.72
CA ALA A 41 -6.46 10.34 -12.45
C ALA A 41 -5.78 8.97 -12.44
N LEU A 42 -6.43 7.94 -11.88
CA LEU A 42 -5.89 6.58 -11.89
C LEU A 42 -5.97 5.94 -13.27
N ALA A 43 -7.02 6.23 -14.05
CA ALA A 43 -7.21 5.70 -15.41
C ALA A 43 -6.30 6.35 -16.46
N ASP A 44 -5.81 7.57 -16.22
CA ASP A 44 -4.88 8.28 -17.11
C ASP A 44 -3.43 7.90 -16.81
N GLU A 45 -2.72 7.50 -17.87
CA GLU A 45 -1.35 7.02 -17.73
C GLU A 45 -0.40 8.16 -17.33
N GLY A 46 0.35 7.93 -16.25
CA GLY A 46 1.34 8.89 -15.75
C GLY A 46 0.78 10.01 -14.86
N GLN A 47 -0.52 10.01 -14.56
CA GLN A 47 -1.09 10.91 -13.55
C GLN A 47 -1.03 10.31 -12.15
N LEU A 48 -1.50 9.07 -11.97
CA LEU A 48 -1.52 8.38 -10.68
C LEU A 48 -1.24 6.88 -10.86
N ASP A 49 -0.19 6.37 -10.21
CA ASP A 49 0.17 4.94 -10.30
C ASP A 49 -0.55 4.08 -9.24
N VAL A 50 -0.76 4.65 -8.05
CA VAL A 50 -1.40 3.98 -6.91
C VAL A 50 -2.29 4.98 -6.21
N GLY A 51 -3.56 4.62 -6.08
CA GLY A 51 -4.51 5.36 -5.27
C GLY A 51 -4.56 4.83 -3.85
N ALA A 52 -4.41 5.71 -2.86
CA ALA A 52 -4.51 5.42 -1.43
C ALA A 52 -5.53 6.35 -0.76
N GLY A 53 -6.19 5.88 0.29
CA GLY A 53 -7.19 6.67 1.03
C GLY A 53 -8.61 6.60 0.46
N MET A 54 -8.86 5.75 -0.55
CA MET A 54 -10.20 5.52 -1.07
C MET A 54 -10.89 4.35 -0.39
N MET A 55 -12.20 4.51 -0.17
CA MET A 55 -13.06 3.43 0.26
C MET A 55 -13.28 2.43 -0.89
N VAL A 56 -13.13 1.15 -0.59
CA VAL A 56 -13.53 0.06 -1.49
C VAL A 56 -15.05 0.04 -1.54
N THR A 57 -15.64 0.45 -2.67
CA THR A 57 -17.09 0.40 -2.90
C THR A 57 -17.42 -0.36 -4.17
N LEU A 58 -18.58 -1.03 -4.18
CA LEU A 58 -19.13 -1.65 -5.40
C LEU A 58 -19.38 -0.64 -6.53
N GLN A 59 -19.45 0.66 -6.21
CA GLN A 59 -19.61 1.71 -7.21
C GLN A 59 -18.29 2.03 -7.92
N ASN A 60 -17.17 2.06 -7.19
CA ASN A 60 -15.84 2.27 -7.76
C ASN A 60 -15.41 1.11 -8.68
N ASP A 61 -15.87 -0.11 -8.40
CA ASP A 61 -15.62 -1.29 -9.24
C ASP A 61 -16.46 -1.32 -10.53
N ARG A 62 -17.60 -0.59 -10.57
CA ARG A 62 -18.59 -0.69 -11.65
C ARG A 62 -18.68 0.52 -12.57
N ASN A 63 -18.24 1.71 -12.14
CA ASN A 63 -18.53 2.97 -12.82
C ASN A 63 -17.45 3.45 -13.81
N GLU A 64 -16.46 2.63 -14.15
CA GLU A 64 -15.35 3.08 -15.00
C GLU A 64 -15.22 2.24 -16.27
N ASP A 65 -15.00 2.91 -17.41
CA ASP A 65 -14.72 2.26 -18.71
C ASP A 65 -13.43 1.41 -18.66
N LYS A 66 -12.57 1.65 -17.67
CA LYS A 66 -11.40 0.85 -17.28
C LYS A 66 -11.53 0.51 -15.80
N GLY A 67 -11.54 -0.76 -15.41
CA GLY A 67 -11.74 -1.14 -14.01
C GLY A 67 -10.54 -0.85 -13.10
N PHE A 68 -10.74 -1.08 -11.81
CA PHE A 68 -9.69 -1.03 -10.81
C PHE A 68 -9.34 -2.40 -10.26
N SER A 69 -8.07 -2.54 -9.92
CA SER A 69 -7.58 -3.63 -9.08
C SER A 69 -7.24 -3.11 -7.69
N PHE A 70 -7.69 -3.83 -6.67
CA PHE A 70 -7.48 -3.46 -5.27
C PHE A 70 -6.46 -4.39 -4.59
N SER A 71 -5.67 -3.83 -3.67
CA SER A 71 -4.84 -4.61 -2.75
C SER A 71 -5.70 -5.32 -1.70
N SER A 72 -5.08 -6.16 -0.86
CA SER A 72 -5.66 -6.50 0.44
C SER A 72 -6.00 -5.21 1.20
N PRO A 73 -7.17 -5.11 1.84
CA PRO A 73 -7.51 -3.94 2.62
C PRO A 73 -6.53 -3.73 3.77
N TYR A 74 -6.06 -2.50 3.94
CA TYR A 74 -5.12 -2.15 5.00
C TYR A 74 -5.80 -1.40 6.15
N PHE A 75 -7.05 -0.99 6.03
CA PHE A 75 -7.77 -0.40 7.16
C PHE A 75 -9.26 -0.73 7.08
N TYR A 76 -9.83 -1.05 8.24
CA TYR A 76 -11.24 -1.28 8.45
C TYR A 76 -11.67 -0.35 9.56
N SER A 77 -12.56 0.60 9.26
CA SER A 77 -13.06 1.54 10.26
C SER A 77 -14.13 0.89 11.12
N SER A 78 -14.32 1.43 12.32
CA SER A 78 -15.42 1.07 13.23
C SER A 78 -16.80 1.35 12.64
N THR A 79 -16.90 2.24 11.65
CA THR A 79 -18.11 2.59 10.90
C THR A 79 -18.38 1.66 9.70
N GLY A 80 -17.45 0.75 9.37
CA GLY A 80 -17.59 -0.22 8.30
C GLY A 80 -16.95 0.20 6.96
N ASP A 81 -16.24 1.32 6.95
CA ASP A 81 -15.48 1.76 5.78
C ASP A 81 -14.22 0.89 5.62
N VAL A 82 -13.91 0.53 4.39
CA VAL A 82 -12.80 -0.36 4.07
C VAL A 82 -11.86 0.36 3.11
N PHE A 83 -10.58 0.47 3.46
CA PHE A 83 -9.58 1.15 2.65
C PHE A 83 -8.55 0.14 2.12
N ALA A 84 -8.27 0.24 0.82
CA ALA A 84 -7.28 -0.57 0.12
C ALA A 84 -6.53 0.32 -0.87
N LEU A 85 -5.34 -0.12 -1.28
CA LEU A 85 -4.67 0.51 -2.41
C LEU A 85 -5.40 0.12 -3.68
N SER A 86 -5.45 1.03 -4.62
CA SER A 86 -6.07 0.85 -5.93
C SER A 86 -5.06 1.11 -7.03
N THR A 87 -5.22 0.36 -8.11
CA THR A 87 -4.36 0.36 -9.29
C THR A 87 -5.22 0.15 -10.52
N ARG A 88 -4.69 0.46 -11.70
CA ARG A 88 -5.38 0.16 -12.95
C ARG A 88 -5.50 -1.34 -13.17
N GLU A 89 -6.69 -1.80 -13.56
CA GLU A 89 -6.93 -3.22 -13.82
C GLU A 89 -6.16 -3.75 -15.04
N ASP A 90 -5.86 -2.89 -16.03
CA ASP A 90 -5.14 -3.28 -17.24
C ASP A 90 -3.64 -3.57 -17.00
N ASP A 91 -3.09 -3.19 -15.84
CA ASP A 91 -1.74 -3.52 -15.40
C ASP A 91 -1.76 -4.55 -14.26
N ARG A 92 -1.96 -5.82 -14.65
CA ARG A 92 -1.99 -6.94 -13.71
C ARG A 92 -0.67 -7.12 -12.95
N GLN A 93 0.47 -6.93 -13.61
CA GLN A 93 1.77 -7.12 -12.96
C GLN A 93 1.96 -6.08 -11.85
N TRP A 94 1.60 -4.83 -12.13
CA TRP A 94 1.64 -3.77 -11.14
C TRP A 94 0.67 -4.01 -9.98
N SER A 95 -0.57 -4.38 -10.30
CA SER A 95 -1.61 -4.70 -9.32
C SER A 95 -1.18 -5.83 -8.38
N GLU A 96 -0.60 -6.91 -8.92
CA GLU A 96 -0.05 -8.02 -8.12
C GLU A 96 1.12 -7.58 -7.26
N PHE A 97 2.01 -6.73 -7.77
CA PHE A 97 3.14 -6.19 -7.01
C PHE A 97 2.68 -5.37 -5.80
N VAL A 98 1.72 -4.47 -6.01
CA VAL A 98 1.12 -3.66 -4.94
C VAL A 98 0.41 -4.56 -3.93
N PHE A 99 -0.41 -5.50 -4.41
CA PHE A 99 -1.10 -6.48 -3.57
C PHE A 99 -0.12 -7.24 -2.66
N TRP A 100 0.93 -7.84 -3.23
CA TRP A 100 1.88 -8.62 -2.44
C TRP A 100 2.69 -7.76 -1.48
N THR A 101 2.99 -6.52 -1.83
CA THR A 101 3.68 -5.59 -0.93
C THR A 101 2.92 -5.40 0.39
N LEU A 102 1.59 -5.20 0.35
CA LEU A 102 0.79 -5.15 1.58
C LEU A 102 0.78 -6.47 2.33
N ASN A 103 0.65 -7.58 1.61
CA ASN A 103 0.63 -8.91 2.22
C ASN A 103 1.93 -9.23 2.97
N PHE A 104 3.08 -8.68 2.55
CA PHE A 104 4.31 -8.82 3.32
C PHE A 104 4.30 -8.07 4.65
N LEU A 105 3.57 -6.95 4.74
CA LEU A 105 3.42 -6.23 6.01
C LEU A 105 2.55 -7.02 6.99
N PHE A 106 1.47 -7.65 6.50
CA PHE A 106 0.62 -8.54 7.30
C PHE A 106 1.37 -9.81 7.72
N TYR A 107 2.05 -10.46 6.78
CA TYR A 107 2.85 -11.65 7.06
C TYR A 107 3.93 -11.34 8.11
N ALA A 108 4.63 -10.21 7.98
CA ALA A 108 5.64 -9.81 8.96
C ALA A 108 5.06 -9.66 10.36
N GLU A 109 3.84 -9.13 10.48
CA GLU A 109 3.15 -9.07 11.77
C GLU A 109 2.79 -10.46 12.29
N GLU A 110 2.22 -11.33 11.44
CA GLU A 110 1.81 -12.69 11.80
C GLU A 110 2.98 -13.50 12.38
N VAL A 111 4.18 -13.36 11.79
CA VAL A 111 5.39 -14.03 12.28
C VAL A 111 6.17 -13.22 13.33
N GLY A 112 5.64 -12.07 13.77
CA GLY A 112 6.26 -11.20 14.77
C GLY A 112 7.54 -10.49 14.33
N THR A 113 7.83 -10.46 13.02
CA THR A 113 8.96 -9.74 12.45
C THR A 113 8.69 -8.24 12.48
N ARG A 114 9.54 -7.49 13.18
CA ARG A 114 9.48 -6.02 13.25
C ARG A 114 10.44 -5.39 12.25
N ARG A 115 10.35 -4.06 12.09
CA ARG A 115 11.28 -3.26 11.27
C ARG A 115 12.77 -3.58 11.50
N THR A 116 13.17 -3.73 12.77
CA THR A 116 14.56 -4.02 13.16
C THR A 116 15.03 -5.43 12.77
N GLN A 117 14.09 -6.33 12.51
CA GLN A 117 14.33 -7.71 12.13
C GLN A 117 13.99 -7.97 10.66
N ALA A 118 13.79 -6.95 9.83
CA ALA A 118 13.39 -7.11 8.43
C ALA A 118 14.32 -8.02 7.60
N SER A 119 15.56 -8.27 8.03
CA SER A 119 16.45 -9.25 7.41
C SER A 119 15.99 -10.71 7.53
N SER A 120 15.05 -11.04 8.43
CA SER A 120 14.44 -12.38 8.53
C SER A 120 13.34 -12.62 7.49
N MET A 121 12.88 -11.57 6.79
CA MET A 121 11.84 -11.70 5.77
C MET A 121 12.29 -12.64 4.65
N PRO A 122 11.39 -13.48 4.13
CA PRO A 122 11.71 -14.41 3.05
C PRO A 122 12.07 -13.67 1.77
N VAL A 123 12.88 -14.33 0.95
CA VAL A 123 13.17 -13.90 -0.42
C VAL A 123 12.02 -14.30 -1.34
N ILE A 124 11.61 -13.40 -2.23
CA ILE A 124 10.47 -13.58 -3.13
C ILE A 124 10.92 -13.51 -4.58
N ASN A 125 10.84 -14.63 -5.33
CA ASN A 125 11.26 -14.67 -6.74
C ASN A 125 10.14 -14.29 -7.73
N LEU A 126 8.96 -13.89 -7.25
CA LEU A 126 7.75 -13.68 -8.05
C LEU A 126 7.91 -12.59 -9.13
N PHE A 127 8.67 -11.52 -8.82
CA PHE A 127 8.84 -10.35 -9.70
C PHE A 127 10.24 -10.26 -10.32
N GLY A 128 10.95 -11.39 -10.38
CA GLY A 128 12.28 -11.45 -10.97
C GLY A 128 13.44 -11.16 -10.00
N PRO A 129 14.69 -11.30 -10.50
CA PRO A 129 15.89 -11.34 -9.67
C PRO A 129 16.20 -10.01 -8.96
N ASP A 130 15.75 -8.89 -9.51
CA ASP A 130 16.03 -7.57 -8.93
C ASP A 130 15.11 -7.24 -7.73
N LEU A 131 13.95 -7.89 -7.65
CA LEU A 131 12.93 -7.65 -6.63
C LEU A 131 12.89 -8.74 -5.53
N VAL A 132 13.91 -9.60 -5.49
CA VAL A 132 14.03 -10.70 -4.52
C VAL A 132 13.97 -10.26 -3.05
N ARG A 133 14.30 -8.99 -2.79
CA ARG A 133 14.27 -8.39 -1.45
C ARG A 133 13.03 -7.54 -1.17
N MET A 134 12.02 -7.51 -2.03
CA MET A 134 10.87 -6.61 -1.88
C MET A 134 10.23 -6.69 -0.49
N ALA A 135 9.99 -7.90 0.03
CA ALA A 135 9.36 -8.12 1.33
C ALA A 135 10.21 -7.54 2.47
N ARG A 136 11.53 -7.77 2.42
CA ARG A 136 12.48 -7.15 3.33
C ARG A 136 12.48 -5.63 3.22
N GLN A 137 12.46 -5.07 2.01
CA GLN A 137 12.54 -3.62 1.82
C GLN A 137 11.28 -2.91 2.31
N ALA A 138 10.09 -3.48 2.07
CA ALA A 138 8.82 -3.00 2.62
C ALA A 138 8.90 -2.88 4.15
N VAL A 139 9.20 -3.99 4.84
CA VAL A 139 9.23 -4.05 6.31
C VAL A 139 10.37 -3.20 6.88
N LEU A 140 11.52 -3.14 6.22
CA LEU A 140 12.64 -2.29 6.65
C LEU A 140 12.29 -0.81 6.57
N ALA A 141 11.53 -0.40 5.54
CA ALA A 141 11.13 0.97 5.33
C ALA A 141 10.09 1.42 6.36
N VAL A 142 9.01 0.64 6.54
CA VAL A 142 7.81 1.08 7.25
C VAL A 142 7.44 0.25 8.49
N GLY A 143 8.12 -0.88 8.73
CA GLY A 143 7.75 -1.85 9.76
C GLY A 143 6.65 -2.80 9.30
N ASN A 144 6.24 -3.71 10.18
CA ASN A 144 5.09 -4.58 9.91
C ASN A 144 3.76 -3.84 10.02
N TYR A 145 2.66 -4.51 9.67
CA TYR A 145 1.32 -3.90 9.71
C TYR A 145 0.94 -3.37 11.11
N GLY A 146 1.27 -4.10 12.18
CA GLY A 146 1.11 -3.68 13.57
C GLY A 146 1.78 -2.33 13.87
N GLU A 147 3.05 -2.21 13.49
CA GLU A 147 3.83 -0.96 13.66
C GLU A 147 3.27 0.19 12.81
N VAL A 148 2.70 -0.10 11.63
CA VAL A 148 2.03 0.91 10.79
C VAL A 148 0.74 1.39 11.43
N TYR A 149 -0.06 0.49 11.96
CA TYR A 149 -1.33 0.84 12.58
C TYR A 149 -1.13 1.56 13.91
N GLU A 150 -0.21 1.07 14.76
CA GLU A 150 0.03 1.63 16.09
C GLU A 150 0.41 3.11 16.02
N ARG A 151 1.23 3.50 15.05
CA ARG A 151 1.68 4.90 14.92
C ARG A 151 0.66 5.84 14.28
N ASN A 152 -0.31 5.32 13.52
CA ASN A 152 -1.21 6.13 12.71
C ASN A 152 -2.66 6.12 13.23
N MET A 153 -3.18 4.93 13.56
CA MET A 153 -4.61 4.73 13.82
C MET A 153 -4.92 4.37 15.27
N ALA A 154 -3.98 3.80 16.04
CA ALA A 154 -4.30 3.29 17.38
C ALA A 154 -4.82 4.34 18.38
N SER A 155 -4.47 5.62 18.21
CA SER A 155 -5.02 6.71 19.03
C SER A 155 -6.44 7.12 18.64
N ILE A 156 -6.87 6.80 17.42
CA ILE A 156 -8.17 7.18 16.85
C ILE A 156 -9.12 5.99 16.93
N GLU A 157 -8.70 4.85 16.40
CA GLU A 157 -9.42 3.60 16.41
C GLU A 157 -8.51 2.48 16.96
N PRO A 158 -8.56 2.18 18.27
CA PRO A 158 -7.81 1.08 18.85
C PRO A 158 -8.22 -0.26 18.23
N ARG A 159 -7.28 -1.17 18.01
CA ARG A 159 -7.59 -2.51 17.51
C ARG A 159 -8.42 -3.27 18.53
N ALA A 160 -9.64 -3.66 18.16
CA ALA A 160 -10.37 -4.69 18.88
C ALA A 160 -9.67 -6.04 18.58
N GLY A 161 -9.09 -6.65 19.61
CA GLY A 161 -8.46 -7.97 19.52
C GLY A 161 -9.46 -9.11 19.37
#